data_AF-A0A2D6D695-F1
#
_entry.id   AF-A0A2D6D695-F1
#
_cell.length_a   1.000
_cell.length_b   1.000
_cell.length_c   1.000
_cell.angle_alpha   90.00
_cell.angle_beta   90.00
_cell.angle_gamma   90.00
#
_symmetry.space_group_name_H-M   'P 1'
#
loop_
_entity.id
_entity.type
_entity.pdbx_description
1 polymer ?
#
loop_
_entity_poly.entity_id
_entity_poly.type
_entity_poly.pdbx_seq_one_letter_code
_entity_poly.pdbx_strand_id
1 'polypeptide(L)'
;MKIMTNLATENIVAGPLREKIDIIVLCSLHVLGLTIGMALGLTAEWILFDGIEGGIISTAVITICSVFFGLILTTRYYCQFTSQVLELFNINLIVAVHLIAIVGGSYYMIAHFAWQNIALGVAMFIICGHGITAGYHRLFTHRSYKTFPWIEKLLLIAAAASVQGNVKQWLYDHHLHHGSDNRPSVVKDPYDIRRGLLYAHFGWLFWKRKLAPDNIILSQSAAWQVKYYGWLMIGFGFGLPGLIAWLLWNDPLGGLMAGGFIRVVLEWHATWCINSVAHKFGTNPFNRPDQSQNSFILCIVLLFLGEMWHNNHHEFPPDYRSGFSWWQFDSTKWLIWTMSKFGLTWDLKKTPRWKIKRALKRAKGQSLSLGC
;
A
#
# COMPACT_ATOMS: atom_id res chain seq x y z
N MET A 1 -14.03 -14.58 -41.04
CA MET A 1 -13.35 -14.21 -39.76
C MET A 1 -12.01 -13.53 -39.98
N LYS A 2 -11.04 -14.09 -40.73
CA LYS A 2 -9.70 -13.48 -40.94
C LYS A 2 -9.64 -12.16 -41.76
N ILE A 3 -10.58 -11.93 -42.69
CA ILE A 3 -10.56 -10.73 -43.55
C ILE A 3 -11.14 -9.50 -42.82
N MET A 4 -12.10 -9.68 -41.91
CA MET A 4 -12.59 -8.58 -41.06
C MET A 4 -11.60 -8.19 -39.95
N THR A 5 -10.71 -9.10 -39.54
CA THR A 5 -9.68 -8.81 -38.53
C THR A 5 -8.62 -7.83 -39.07
N ASN A 6 -8.26 -7.94 -40.35
CA ASN A 6 -7.20 -7.12 -40.95
C ASN A 6 -7.65 -5.69 -41.28
N LEU A 7 -8.92 -5.48 -41.67
CA LEU A 7 -9.47 -4.14 -41.94
C LEU A 7 -9.75 -3.34 -40.66
N ALA A 8 -9.94 -4.01 -39.52
CA ALA A 8 -10.09 -3.34 -38.22
C ALA A 8 -8.73 -2.92 -37.60
N THR A 9 -7.66 -3.67 -37.86
CA THR A 9 -6.33 -3.36 -37.32
C THR A 9 -5.69 -2.10 -37.91
N GLU A 10 -5.96 -1.74 -39.17
CA GLU A 10 -5.34 -0.55 -39.78
C GLU A 10 -6.06 0.75 -39.41
N ASN A 11 -7.39 0.73 -39.21
CA ASN A 11 -8.15 1.94 -38.87
C ASN A 11 -8.18 2.27 -37.36
N ILE A 12 -7.96 1.29 -36.47
CA ILE A 12 -8.02 1.52 -35.00
C ILE A 12 -6.72 2.10 -34.43
N VAL A 13 -5.59 1.93 -35.14
CA VAL A 13 -4.30 2.51 -34.71
C VAL A 13 -4.36 4.05 -34.70
N ALA A 14 -5.19 4.65 -35.56
CA ALA A 14 -5.31 6.11 -35.72
C ALA A 14 -6.48 6.78 -34.93
N GLY A 15 -7.36 6.01 -34.28
CA GLY A 15 -8.55 6.54 -33.60
C GLY A 15 -8.26 7.23 -32.25
N PRO A 16 -9.03 8.28 -31.87
CA PRO A 16 -8.85 9.01 -30.62
C PRO A 16 -9.09 8.14 -29.37
N LEU A 17 -8.38 8.46 -28.28
CA LEU A 17 -8.35 7.72 -26.99
C LEU A 17 -9.73 7.31 -26.45
N ARG A 18 -10.79 8.06 -26.78
CA ARG A 18 -12.17 7.84 -26.35
C ARG A 18 -12.77 6.56 -26.95
N GLU A 19 -12.56 6.29 -28.24
CA GLU A 19 -13.06 5.07 -28.90
C GLU A 19 -12.38 3.81 -28.34
N LYS A 20 -11.11 3.94 -27.92
CA LYS A 20 -10.36 2.86 -27.28
C LYS A 20 -10.88 2.55 -25.86
N ILE A 21 -11.34 3.56 -25.12
CA ILE A 21 -11.99 3.39 -23.82
C ILE A 21 -13.37 2.74 -23.96
N ASP A 22 -14.16 3.14 -24.97
CA ASP A 22 -15.49 2.60 -25.21
C ASP A 22 -15.44 1.10 -25.56
N ILE A 23 -14.45 0.67 -26.34
CA ILE A 23 -14.22 -0.76 -26.65
C ILE A 23 -13.79 -1.55 -25.40
N ILE A 24 -12.97 -0.97 -24.52
CA ILE A 24 -12.54 -1.61 -23.25
C ILE A 24 -13.72 -1.80 -22.30
N VAL A 25 -14.58 -0.78 -22.18
CA VAL A 25 -15.81 -0.85 -21.37
C VAL A 25 -16.75 -1.89 -21.96
N LEU A 26 -16.94 -1.92 -23.28
CA LEU A 26 -17.76 -2.92 -23.97
C LEU A 26 -17.24 -4.35 -23.78
N CYS A 27 -15.93 -4.59 -23.94
CA CYS A 27 -15.34 -5.91 -23.72
C CYS A 27 -15.43 -6.34 -22.25
N SER A 28 -15.23 -5.42 -21.31
CA SER A 28 -15.34 -5.71 -19.87
C SER A 28 -16.79 -6.02 -19.46
N LEU A 29 -17.76 -5.28 -20.01
CA LEU A 29 -19.19 -5.55 -19.82
C LEU A 29 -19.63 -6.86 -20.48
N HIS A 30 -19.03 -7.23 -21.62
CA HIS A 30 -19.33 -8.49 -22.30
C HIS A 30 -18.79 -9.70 -21.51
N VAL A 31 -17.57 -9.61 -21.00
CA VAL A 31 -16.98 -10.63 -20.13
C VAL A 31 -17.73 -10.73 -18.80
N LEU A 32 -18.12 -9.60 -18.20
CA LEU A 32 -18.96 -9.57 -17.01
C LEU A 32 -20.34 -10.20 -17.28
N GLY A 33 -20.96 -9.90 -18.42
CA GLY A 33 -22.23 -10.49 -18.83
C GLY A 33 -22.17 -12.01 -19.06
N LEU A 34 -21.12 -12.50 -19.73
CA LEU A 34 -20.88 -13.94 -19.89
C LEU A 34 -20.59 -14.64 -18.56
N THR A 35 -19.88 -13.96 -17.66
CA THR A 35 -19.56 -14.48 -16.32
C THR A 35 -20.80 -14.56 -15.44
N ILE A 36 -21.64 -13.53 -15.45
CA ILE A 36 -22.94 -13.53 -14.76
C ILE A 36 -23.86 -14.60 -15.37
N GLY A 37 -23.90 -14.73 -16.69
CA GLY A 37 -24.70 -15.75 -17.38
C GLY A 37 -24.29 -17.18 -17.04
N MET A 38 -22.99 -17.48 -17.02
CA MET A 38 -22.48 -18.80 -16.62
C MET A 38 -22.67 -19.06 -15.12
N ALA A 39 -22.46 -18.06 -14.26
CA ALA A 39 -22.70 -18.18 -12.82
C ALA A 39 -24.19 -18.43 -12.52
N LEU A 40 -25.11 -17.74 -13.21
CA LEU A 40 -26.55 -17.91 -13.07
C LEU A 40 -27.05 -19.26 -13.61
N GLY A 41 -26.46 -19.75 -14.70
CA GLY A 41 -26.77 -21.08 -15.25
C GLY A 41 -26.32 -22.21 -14.32
N LEU A 42 -25.12 -22.10 -13.76
CA LEU A 42 -24.55 -23.10 -12.85
C LEU A 42 -25.19 -23.05 -11.45
N THR A 43 -25.63 -21.87 -10.95
CA THR A 43 -26.51 -21.81 -9.76
C THR A 43 -27.82 -22.52 -9.97
N ALA A 44 -28.45 -22.33 -11.13
CA ALA A 44 -29.78 -22.86 -11.39
C ALA A 44 -29.74 -24.40 -11.44
N GLU A 45 -28.73 -24.98 -12.07
CA GLU A 45 -28.52 -26.44 -12.04
C GLU A 45 -28.18 -26.93 -10.62
N TRP A 46 -27.28 -26.28 -9.88
CA TRP A 46 -26.88 -26.78 -8.56
C TRP A 46 -27.93 -26.65 -7.46
N ILE A 47 -28.73 -25.57 -7.47
CA ILE A 47 -29.85 -25.39 -6.53
C ILE A 47 -30.92 -26.48 -6.75
N LEU A 48 -31.05 -27.01 -7.97
CA LEU A 48 -31.97 -28.10 -8.29
C LEU A 48 -31.49 -29.47 -7.77
N PHE A 49 -30.18 -29.66 -7.50
CA PHE A 49 -29.62 -30.98 -7.16
C PHE A 49 -29.11 -31.13 -5.71
N ASP A 50 -28.52 -30.10 -5.07
CA ASP A 50 -27.79 -30.27 -3.78
C ASP A 50 -28.18 -29.28 -2.66
N GLY A 51 -29.23 -28.48 -2.84
CA GLY A 51 -29.73 -27.54 -1.83
C GLY A 51 -29.00 -26.18 -1.78
N ILE A 52 -29.61 -25.23 -1.07
CA ILE A 52 -29.32 -23.79 -1.19
C ILE A 52 -27.88 -23.42 -0.74
N GLU A 53 -27.37 -24.02 0.33
CA GLU A 53 -26.05 -23.67 0.89
C GLU A 53 -24.87 -24.13 0.00
N GLY A 54 -24.96 -25.34 -0.57
CA GLY A 54 -23.93 -25.87 -1.49
C GLY A 54 -23.88 -25.11 -2.81
N GLY A 55 -25.05 -24.71 -3.33
CA GLY A 55 -25.16 -23.91 -4.55
C GLY A 55 -24.52 -22.52 -4.42
N ILE A 56 -24.63 -21.88 -3.26
CA ILE A 56 -24.05 -20.54 -3.01
C ILE A 56 -22.51 -20.60 -3.01
N ILE A 57 -21.91 -21.60 -2.36
CA ILE A 57 -20.45 -21.74 -2.26
C ILE A 57 -19.84 -22.05 -3.62
N SER A 58 -20.39 -23.03 -4.36
CA SER A 58 -19.90 -23.39 -5.70
C SER A 58 -20.00 -22.22 -6.69
N THR A 59 -21.08 -21.44 -6.60
CA THR A 59 -21.28 -20.25 -7.43
C THR A 59 -20.30 -19.14 -7.10
N ALA A 60 -20.04 -18.91 -5.82
CA ALA A 60 -19.03 -17.94 -5.40
C ALA A 60 -17.65 -18.33 -5.94
N VAL A 61 -17.26 -19.61 -5.84
CA VAL A 61 -15.99 -20.12 -6.36
C VAL A 61 -15.90 -19.98 -7.88
N ILE A 62 -16.93 -20.40 -8.62
CA ILE A 62 -16.95 -20.32 -10.09
C ILE A 62 -16.95 -18.86 -10.57
N THR A 63 -17.70 -17.98 -9.91
CA THR A 63 -17.73 -16.54 -10.22
C THR A 63 -16.36 -15.92 -9.98
N ILE A 64 -15.71 -16.24 -8.86
CA ILE A 64 -14.35 -15.79 -8.55
C ILE A 64 -13.38 -16.30 -9.62
N CYS A 65 -13.36 -17.61 -9.92
CA CYS A 65 -12.48 -18.18 -10.94
C CYS A 65 -12.69 -17.56 -12.33
N SER A 66 -13.94 -17.28 -12.71
CA SER A 66 -14.30 -16.69 -14.00
C SER A 66 -13.92 -15.22 -14.10
N VAL A 67 -14.12 -14.44 -13.02
CA VAL A 67 -13.64 -13.06 -12.91
C VAL A 67 -12.11 -13.02 -13.00
N PHE A 68 -11.40 -13.91 -12.31
CA PHE A 68 -9.95 -14.03 -12.39
C PHE A 68 -9.47 -14.37 -13.81
N PHE A 69 -10.12 -15.33 -14.48
CA PHE A 69 -9.77 -15.71 -15.85
C PHE A 69 -10.05 -14.57 -16.85
N GLY A 70 -11.18 -13.88 -16.72
CA GLY A 70 -11.53 -12.71 -17.51
C GLY A 70 -10.53 -11.55 -17.33
N LEU A 71 -10.13 -11.28 -16.08
CA LEU A 71 -9.08 -10.30 -15.76
C LEU A 71 -7.75 -10.67 -16.42
N ILE A 72 -7.35 -11.95 -16.41
CA ILE A 72 -6.10 -12.43 -17.04
C ILE A 72 -6.15 -12.23 -18.57
N LEU A 73 -7.27 -12.54 -19.22
CA LEU A 73 -7.41 -12.39 -20.67
C LEU A 73 -7.42 -10.91 -21.11
N THR A 74 -8.19 -10.07 -20.43
CA THR A 74 -8.23 -8.62 -20.70
C THR A 74 -6.88 -7.96 -20.45
N THR A 75 -6.17 -8.41 -19.41
CA THR A 75 -4.79 -8.01 -19.10
C THR A 75 -3.81 -8.39 -20.20
N ARG A 76 -3.86 -9.63 -20.69
CA ARG A 76 -2.99 -10.09 -21.78
C ARG A 76 -3.23 -9.30 -23.07
N TYR A 77 -4.49 -8.99 -23.37
CA TYR A 77 -4.85 -8.16 -24.52
C TYR A 77 -4.34 -6.71 -24.36
N TYR A 78 -4.48 -6.10 -23.18
CA TYR A 78 -3.97 -4.76 -22.89
C TYR A 78 -2.43 -4.65 -23.00
N CYS A 79 -1.70 -5.68 -22.55
CA CYS A 79 -0.23 -5.73 -22.67
C CYS A 79 0.27 -5.77 -24.12
N GLN A 80 -0.56 -6.17 -25.09
CA GLN A 80 -0.19 -6.14 -26.50
C GLN A 80 -0.24 -4.73 -27.11
N PHE A 81 -0.97 -3.80 -26.49
CA PHE A 81 -1.19 -2.43 -27.00
C PHE A 81 -0.42 -1.34 -26.23
N THR A 82 0.22 -1.68 -25.11
CA THR A 82 1.05 -0.76 -24.34
C THR A 82 2.46 -1.31 -24.21
N SER A 83 3.50 -0.46 -24.24
CA SER A 83 4.88 -0.86 -23.93
C SER A 83 5.09 -1.19 -22.43
N GLN A 84 4.02 -1.16 -21.63
CA GLN A 84 4.02 -1.49 -20.22
C GLN A 84 3.39 -2.86 -20.00
N VAL A 85 4.11 -3.73 -19.29
CA VAL A 85 3.65 -5.08 -18.99
C VAL A 85 2.95 -5.08 -17.64
N LEU A 86 1.81 -5.75 -17.54
CA LEU A 86 1.07 -5.93 -16.28
C LEU A 86 1.84 -6.90 -15.35
N GLU A 87 1.83 -6.58 -14.05
CA GLU A 87 2.36 -7.40 -12.97
C GLU A 87 1.22 -8.27 -12.39
N LEU A 88 0.90 -9.33 -13.14
CA LEU A 88 -0.22 -10.24 -12.84
C LEU A 88 -0.19 -10.81 -11.43
N PHE A 89 1.01 -11.08 -10.89
CA PHE A 89 1.14 -11.59 -9.53
C PHE A 89 0.60 -10.58 -8.51
N ASN A 90 1.01 -9.31 -8.59
CA ASN A 90 0.53 -8.27 -7.68
C ASN A 90 -0.97 -8.07 -7.80
N ILE A 91 -1.49 -8.04 -9.04
CA ILE A 91 -2.93 -7.85 -9.29
C ILE A 91 -3.72 -8.98 -8.63
N ASN A 92 -3.33 -10.22 -8.88
CA ASN A 92 -4.01 -11.39 -8.33
C ASN A 92 -3.93 -11.41 -6.79
N LEU A 93 -2.77 -11.09 -6.22
CA LEU A 93 -2.59 -11.03 -4.77
C LEU A 93 -3.47 -9.94 -4.15
N ILE A 94 -3.46 -8.73 -4.71
CA ILE A 94 -4.26 -7.61 -4.24
C ILE A 94 -5.74 -7.99 -4.30
N VAL A 95 -6.23 -8.45 -5.45
CA VAL A 95 -7.65 -8.83 -5.63
C VAL A 95 -8.04 -9.95 -4.68
N ALA A 96 -7.24 -11.02 -4.56
CA ALA A 96 -7.54 -12.14 -3.68
C ALA A 96 -7.62 -11.71 -2.21
N VAL A 97 -6.66 -10.93 -1.71
CA VAL A 97 -6.64 -10.46 -0.33
C VAL A 97 -7.84 -9.54 -0.03
N HIS A 98 -8.23 -8.68 -0.98
CA HIS A 98 -9.42 -7.84 -0.82
C HIS A 98 -10.71 -8.66 -0.81
N LEU A 99 -10.86 -9.62 -1.73
CA LEU A 99 -12.04 -10.48 -1.77
C LEU A 99 -12.17 -11.33 -0.50
N ILE A 100 -11.06 -11.91 -0.01
CA ILE A 100 -11.06 -12.68 1.24
C ILE A 100 -11.42 -11.77 2.42
N ALA A 101 -10.84 -10.56 2.52
CA ALA A 101 -11.16 -9.64 3.61
C ALA A 101 -12.61 -9.15 3.58
N ILE A 102 -13.11 -8.73 2.41
CA ILE A 102 -14.44 -8.14 2.26
C ILE A 102 -15.52 -9.22 2.39
N VAL A 103 -15.40 -10.34 1.68
CA VAL A 103 -16.42 -11.39 1.68
C VAL A 103 -16.24 -12.29 2.90
N GLY A 104 -15.10 -13.01 2.98
CA GLY A 104 -14.86 -13.99 4.03
C GLY A 104 -14.68 -13.34 5.41
N GLY A 105 -13.85 -12.31 5.50
CA GLY A 105 -13.55 -11.59 6.73
C GLY A 105 -14.79 -10.91 7.30
N SER A 106 -15.48 -10.06 6.52
CA SER A 106 -16.67 -9.37 7.02
C SER A 106 -17.79 -10.35 7.39
N TYR A 107 -18.03 -11.38 6.59
CA TYR A 107 -19.00 -12.43 6.93
C TYR A 107 -18.64 -13.10 8.26
N TYR A 108 -17.39 -13.54 8.44
CA TYR A 108 -16.94 -14.19 9.66
C TYR A 108 -17.07 -13.27 10.88
N MET A 109 -16.67 -12.01 10.75
CA MET A 109 -16.73 -11.04 11.85
C MET A 109 -18.17 -10.69 12.27
N ILE A 110 -19.13 -10.79 11.35
CA ILE A 110 -20.56 -10.60 11.64
C ILE A 110 -21.17 -11.87 12.26
N ALA A 111 -20.89 -13.05 11.68
CA ALA A 111 -21.47 -14.32 12.12
C ALA A 111 -20.87 -14.83 13.45
N HIS A 112 -19.59 -14.58 13.68
CA HIS A 112 -18.82 -15.06 14.83
C HIS A 112 -18.17 -13.88 15.56
N PHE A 113 -18.97 -12.88 15.92
CA PHE A 113 -18.47 -11.66 16.54
C PHE A 113 -17.70 -11.95 17.83
N ALA A 114 -16.42 -11.54 17.85
CA ALA A 114 -15.58 -11.50 19.03
C ALA A 114 -14.76 -10.20 19.02
N TRP A 115 -14.95 -9.36 20.03
CA TRP A 115 -14.25 -8.07 20.12
C TRP A 115 -12.73 -8.24 20.25
N GLN A 116 -12.27 -9.39 20.77
CA GLN A 116 -10.86 -9.75 20.88
C GLN A 116 -10.18 -9.80 19.52
N ASN A 117 -10.86 -10.30 18.48
CA ASN A 117 -10.35 -10.32 17.11
C ASN A 117 -10.19 -8.90 16.56
N ILE A 118 -11.16 -8.02 16.84
CA ILE A 118 -11.08 -6.59 16.44
C ILE A 118 -9.90 -5.93 17.15
N ALA A 119 -9.77 -6.12 18.46
CA ALA A 119 -8.66 -5.59 19.25
C ALA A 119 -7.31 -6.10 18.75
N LEU A 120 -7.21 -7.40 18.42
CA LEU A 120 -6.01 -8.00 17.81
C LEU A 120 -5.71 -7.37 16.45
N GLY A 121 -6.73 -7.17 15.60
CA GLY A 121 -6.59 -6.51 14.30
C GLY A 121 -6.06 -5.10 14.42
N VAL A 122 -6.60 -4.29 15.34
CA VAL A 122 -6.14 -2.92 15.61
C VAL A 122 -4.71 -2.91 16.19
N ALA A 123 -4.40 -3.81 17.13
CA ALA A 123 -3.06 -3.93 17.70
C ALA A 123 -2.03 -4.28 16.61
N MET A 124 -2.33 -5.27 15.77
CA MET A 124 -1.50 -5.66 14.64
C MET A 124 -1.36 -4.53 13.62
N PHE A 125 -2.44 -3.79 13.31
CA PHE A 125 -2.37 -2.62 12.43
C PHE A 125 -1.35 -1.59 12.93
N ILE A 126 -1.38 -1.29 14.24
CA ILE A 126 -0.45 -0.34 14.86
C ILE A 126 0.98 -0.89 14.83
N ILE A 127 1.20 -2.16 15.19
CA ILE A 127 2.53 -2.78 15.23
C ILE A 127 3.15 -2.84 13.84
N CYS A 128 2.43 -3.37 12.86
CA CYS A 128 2.87 -3.49 11.47
C CYS A 128 3.08 -2.09 10.84
N GLY A 129 2.15 -1.16 11.12
CA GLY A 129 2.28 0.23 10.72
C GLY A 129 3.59 0.86 11.23
N HIS A 130 3.95 0.64 12.49
CA HIS A 130 5.25 1.08 13.02
C HIS A 130 6.45 0.36 12.39
N GLY A 131 6.29 -0.88 11.94
CA GLY A 131 7.28 -1.57 11.12
C GLY A 131 7.60 -0.80 9.84
N ILE A 132 6.56 -0.31 9.15
CA ILE A 132 6.71 0.53 7.95
C ILE A 132 7.29 1.91 8.31
N THR A 133 6.67 2.63 9.26
CA THR A 133 7.02 4.02 9.53
C THR A 133 8.34 4.18 10.31
N ALA A 134 8.52 3.44 11.41
CA ALA A 134 9.73 3.50 12.21
C ALA A 134 10.87 2.72 11.54
N GLY A 135 10.56 1.59 10.90
CA GLY A 135 11.53 0.71 10.25
C GLY A 135 11.85 1.14 8.82
N TYR A 136 11.07 0.66 7.85
CA TYR A 136 11.36 0.86 6.43
C TYR A 136 11.61 2.35 6.10
N HIS A 137 10.71 3.21 6.55
CA HIS A 137 10.73 4.63 6.21
C HIS A 137 11.84 5.39 6.96
N ARG A 138 11.70 5.59 8.27
CA ARG A 138 12.60 6.49 9.02
C ARG A 138 13.98 5.89 9.29
N LEU A 139 14.08 4.60 9.61
CA LEU A 139 15.35 3.95 9.92
C LEU A 139 16.15 3.61 8.67
N PHE A 140 15.57 2.79 7.78
CA PHE A 140 16.33 2.26 6.64
C PHE A 140 16.41 3.24 5.46
N THR A 141 15.34 3.98 5.17
CA THR A 141 15.30 4.88 4.00
C THR A 141 15.95 6.23 4.29
N HIS A 142 15.56 6.89 5.38
CA HIS A 142 16.04 8.25 5.71
C HIS A 142 17.19 8.29 6.73
N ARG A 143 17.50 7.15 7.36
CA ARG A 143 18.56 7.03 8.38
C ARG A 143 18.39 8.08 9.48
N SER A 144 17.16 8.27 9.95
CA SER A 144 16.80 9.33 10.90
C SER A 144 17.22 9.02 12.33
N TYR A 145 17.60 7.78 12.63
CA TYR A 145 18.16 7.33 13.91
C TYR A 145 18.96 6.04 13.71
N LYS A 146 19.64 5.58 14.77
CA LYS A 146 20.33 4.29 14.84
C LYS A 146 19.75 3.44 15.97
N THR A 147 19.85 2.13 15.83
CA THR A 147 19.32 1.17 16.79
C THR A 147 20.13 -0.14 16.78
N PHE A 148 19.84 -1.04 17.70
CA PHE A 148 20.48 -2.36 17.75
C PHE A 148 19.95 -3.28 16.63
N PRO A 149 20.78 -4.21 16.10
CA PRO A 149 20.36 -5.15 15.05
C PRO A 149 19.14 -6.02 15.39
N TRP A 150 18.90 -6.33 16.67
CA TRP A 150 17.71 -7.08 17.07
C TRP A 150 16.43 -6.22 16.97
N ILE A 151 16.50 -4.91 17.26
CA ILE A 151 15.39 -3.98 17.05
C ILE A 151 15.16 -3.77 15.55
N GLU A 152 16.24 -3.65 14.76
CA GLU A 152 16.14 -3.65 13.30
C GLU A 152 15.32 -4.85 12.81
N LYS A 153 15.65 -6.06 13.28
CA LYS A 153 14.91 -7.28 12.91
C LYS A 153 13.45 -7.26 13.36
N LEU A 154 13.13 -6.79 14.57
CA LEU A 154 11.75 -6.67 15.03
C LEU A 154 10.92 -5.74 14.13
N LEU A 155 11.47 -4.58 13.79
CA LEU A 155 10.81 -3.64 12.87
C LEU A 155 10.66 -4.22 11.46
N LEU A 156 11.68 -4.95 10.98
CA LEU A 156 11.65 -5.64 9.69
C LEU A 156 10.63 -6.79 9.63
N ILE A 157 10.43 -7.51 10.74
CA ILE A 157 9.40 -8.55 10.87
C ILE A 157 8.01 -7.90 10.83
N ALA A 158 7.81 -6.84 11.63
CA ALA A 158 6.55 -6.09 11.64
C ALA A 158 6.22 -5.52 10.24
N ALA A 159 7.22 -4.94 9.55
CA ALA A 159 7.05 -4.44 8.18
C ALA A 159 6.76 -5.55 7.16
N ALA A 160 7.36 -6.75 7.33
CA ALA A 160 7.06 -7.89 6.46
C ALA A 160 5.60 -8.36 6.62
N ALA A 161 5.07 -8.29 7.84
CA ALA A 161 3.66 -8.62 8.15
C ALA A 161 2.66 -7.63 7.51
N SER A 162 3.11 -6.43 7.09
CA SER A 162 2.32 -5.47 6.32
C SER A 162 2.16 -5.84 4.83
N VAL A 163 2.89 -6.85 4.33
CA VAL A 163 2.77 -7.35 2.95
C VAL A 163 3.02 -6.25 1.89
N GLN A 164 4.02 -5.38 2.11
CA GLN A 164 4.34 -4.25 1.21
C GLN A 164 5.62 -4.46 0.39
N GLY A 165 6.11 -5.69 0.31
CA GLY A 165 7.37 -6.04 -0.33
C GLY A 165 8.55 -6.03 0.64
N ASN A 166 9.67 -6.58 0.17
CA ASN A 166 10.91 -6.60 0.96
C ASN A 166 11.51 -5.19 1.08
N VAL A 167 12.35 -5.01 2.10
CA VAL A 167 12.95 -3.71 2.44
C VAL A 167 13.74 -3.11 1.27
N LYS A 168 14.48 -3.92 0.50
CA LYS A 168 15.31 -3.47 -0.62
C LYS A 168 14.48 -2.75 -1.69
N GLN A 169 13.38 -3.37 -2.12
CA GLN A 169 12.51 -2.77 -3.15
C GLN A 169 11.80 -1.54 -2.61
N TRP A 170 11.29 -1.60 -1.38
CA TRP A 170 10.57 -0.47 -0.76
C TRP A 170 11.45 0.77 -0.66
N LEU A 171 12.70 0.61 -0.20
CA LEU A 171 13.69 1.69 -0.13
C LEU A 171 13.95 2.31 -1.51
N TYR A 172 14.14 1.46 -2.51
CA TYR A 172 14.42 1.90 -3.87
C TYR A 172 13.27 2.74 -4.45
N ASP A 173 12.03 2.25 -4.32
CA ASP A 173 10.84 2.96 -4.79
C ASP A 173 10.67 4.31 -4.06
N HIS A 174 10.90 4.33 -2.75
CA HIS A 174 10.76 5.54 -1.95
C HIS A 174 11.87 6.57 -2.21
N HIS A 175 13.11 6.11 -2.47
CA HIS A 175 14.19 7.01 -2.92
C HIS A 175 13.93 7.58 -4.31
N LEU A 176 13.33 6.80 -5.21
CA LEU A 176 12.90 7.31 -6.51
C LEU A 176 11.84 8.40 -6.35
N HIS A 177 10.83 8.17 -5.50
CA HIS A 177 9.78 9.13 -5.18
C HIS A 177 10.34 10.47 -4.68
N HIS A 178 11.17 10.47 -3.63
CA HIS A 178 11.81 11.71 -3.16
C HIS A 178 12.81 12.31 -4.17
N GLY A 179 13.51 11.47 -4.95
CA GLY A 179 14.51 11.90 -5.92
C GLY A 179 13.92 12.57 -7.17
N SER A 180 12.64 12.32 -7.47
CA SER A 180 11.90 12.94 -8.57
C SER A 180 11.32 14.31 -8.27
N ASP A 181 11.27 14.72 -7.00
CA ASP A 181 10.56 15.93 -6.53
C ASP A 181 11.12 17.27 -7.08
N ASN A 182 12.30 17.27 -7.68
CA ASN A 182 12.97 18.48 -8.18
C ASN A 182 13.25 18.47 -9.70
N ARG A 183 12.71 17.53 -10.49
CA ARG A 183 12.96 17.49 -11.95
C ARG A 183 11.65 17.43 -12.75
N PRO A 184 11.48 18.29 -13.78
CA PRO A 184 10.28 18.33 -14.62
C PRO A 184 9.96 17.06 -15.43
N SER A 185 10.79 16.01 -15.40
CA SER A 185 10.55 14.78 -16.17
C SER A 185 9.77 13.74 -15.36
N VAL A 186 8.51 13.54 -15.76
CA VAL A 186 7.40 12.74 -15.20
C VAL A 186 7.64 11.20 -15.17
N VAL A 187 8.90 10.73 -15.18
CA VAL A 187 9.21 9.30 -15.48
C VAL A 187 10.16 8.65 -14.47
N LYS A 188 10.17 9.10 -13.21
CA LYS A 188 10.98 8.44 -12.16
C LYS A 188 10.23 8.08 -10.88
N ASP A 189 9.24 8.87 -10.48
CA ASP A 189 8.39 8.52 -9.33
C ASP A 189 7.52 7.29 -9.68
N PRO A 190 7.65 6.17 -8.97
CA PRO A 190 6.81 4.99 -9.21
C PRO A 190 5.32 5.25 -8.97
N TYR A 191 4.94 6.15 -8.06
CA TYR A 191 3.55 6.43 -7.68
C TYR A 191 3.18 7.92 -7.82
N ASP A 192 3.64 8.54 -8.91
CA ASP A 192 3.43 9.94 -9.24
C ASP A 192 1.94 10.35 -9.22
N ILE A 193 1.58 11.25 -8.30
CA ILE A 193 0.23 11.81 -8.17
C ILE A 193 -0.26 12.53 -9.44
N ARG A 194 0.65 13.04 -10.28
CA ARG A 194 0.30 13.74 -11.54
C ARG A 194 -0.32 12.80 -12.57
N ARG A 195 -0.13 11.49 -12.43
CA ARG A 195 -0.80 10.45 -13.25
C ARG A 195 -2.22 10.15 -12.78
N GLY A 196 -2.65 10.76 -11.68
CA GLY A 196 -4.00 10.65 -11.14
C GLY A 196 -4.05 9.97 -9.79
N LEU A 197 -5.11 10.27 -9.03
CA LEU A 197 -5.30 9.81 -7.65
C LEU A 197 -5.30 8.27 -7.54
N LEU A 198 -6.03 7.58 -8.44
CA LEU A 198 -6.11 6.12 -8.44
C LEU A 198 -4.78 5.46 -8.82
N TYR A 199 -4.03 6.08 -9.73
CA TYR A 199 -2.70 5.59 -10.11
C TYR A 199 -1.75 5.62 -8.92
N ALA A 200 -1.64 6.78 -8.25
CA ALA A 200 -0.78 6.94 -7.07
C ALA A 200 -1.25 6.11 -5.86
N HIS A 201 -2.55 5.83 -5.75
CA HIS A 201 -3.10 5.01 -4.68
C HIS A 201 -2.65 3.54 -4.83
N PHE A 202 -3.11 2.83 -5.87
CA PHE A 202 -2.72 1.44 -6.11
C PHE A 202 -2.42 1.10 -7.57
N GLY A 203 -2.83 1.94 -8.54
CA GLY A 203 -2.71 1.61 -9.96
C GLY A 203 -1.26 1.42 -10.43
N TRP A 204 -0.30 2.04 -9.76
CA TRP A 204 1.13 1.86 -10.00
C TRP A 204 1.64 0.43 -9.72
N LEU A 205 0.98 -0.32 -8.83
CA LEU A 205 1.33 -1.71 -8.47
C LEU A 205 0.95 -2.72 -9.54
N PHE A 206 0.06 -2.34 -10.46
CA PHE A 206 -0.43 -3.22 -11.51
C PHE A 206 0.55 -3.36 -12.66
N TRP A 207 1.55 -2.48 -12.76
CA TRP A 207 2.54 -2.50 -13.83
C TRP A 207 3.86 -3.08 -13.35
N LYS A 208 4.61 -3.70 -14.26
CA LYS A 208 6.00 -4.09 -13.98
C LYS A 208 6.82 -2.86 -13.65
N ARG A 209 7.43 -2.88 -12.47
CA ARG A 209 8.24 -1.78 -11.94
C ARG A 209 9.71 -2.09 -12.14
N LYS A 210 10.53 -1.03 -12.15
CA LYS A 210 11.98 -1.20 -12.14
C LYS A 210 12.39 -1.81 -10.81
N LEU A 211 13.09 -2.95 -10.88
CA LEU A 211 13.60 -3.62 -9.69
C LEU A 211 14.79 -2.87 -9.12
N ALA A 212 14.90 -2.90 -7.80
CA ALA A 212 16.01 -2.37 -7.06
C ALA A 212 17.34 -3.02 -7.52
N PRO A 213 18.35 -2.22 -7.93
CA PRO A 213 19.64 -2.73 -8.37
C PRO A 213 20.31 -3.66 -7.33
N ASP A 214 21.08 -4.63 -7.80
CA ASP A 214 21.75 -5.61 -6.93
C ASP A 214 22.89 -5.04 -6.09
N ASN A 215 23.45 -3.90 -6.50
CA ASN A 215 24.53 -3.23 -5.79
C ASN A 215 24.07 -2.31 -4.65
N ILE A 216 22.78 -2.30 -4.27
CA ILE A 216 22.34 -1.57 -3.08
C ILE A 216 22.94 -2.22 -1.83
N ILE A 217 23.70 -1.43 -1.07
CA ILE A 217 24.31 -1.86 0.19
C ILE A 217 23.24 -1.85 1.29
N LEU A 218 22.94 -3.04 1.81
CA LEU A 218 22.00 -3.26 2.90
C LEU A 218 22.73 -3.57 4.22
N SER A 219 22.11 -3.24 5.36
CA SER A 219 22.56 -3.77 6.65
C SER A 219 22.38 -5.28 6.70
N GLN A 220 23.07 -5.96 7.61
CA GLN A 220 22.93 -7.40 7.79
C GLN A 220 21.47 -7.80 8.11
N SER A 221 20.76 -7.01 8.92
CA SER A 221 19.35 -7.24 9.25
C SER A 221 18.45 -7.09 8.01
N ALA A 222 18.68 -6.05 7.20
CA ALA A 222 17.92 -5.82 5.98
C ALA A 222 18.16 -6.94 4.93
N ALA A 223 19.42 -7.35 4.74
CA ALA A 223 19.75 -8.47 3.86
C ALA A 223 19.12 -9.79 4.33
N TRP A 224 19.11 -10.04 5.65
CA TRP A 224 18.39 -11.17 6.25
C TRP A 224 16.89 -11.11 5.93
N GLN A 225 16.26 -9.94 6.07
CA GLN A 225 14.84 -9.82 5.77
C GLN A 225 14.53 -10.05 4.29
N VAL A 226 15.36 -9.55 3.36
CA VAL A 226 15.19 -9.82 1.91
C VAL A 226 15.23 -11.33 1.64
N LYS A 227 16.17 -12.05 2.25
CA LYS A 227 16.33 -13.50 2.08
C LYS A 227 15.12 -14.29 2.60
N TYR A 228 14.54 -13.88 3.74
CA TYR A 228 13.46 -14.60 4.40
C TYR A 228 12.08 -13.95 4.24
N TYR A 229 11.93 -12.95 3.37
CA TYR A 229 10.74 -12.10 3.27
C TYR A 229 9.45 -12.90 3.17
N GLY A 230 9.37 -13.88 2.25
CA GLY A 230 8.15 -14.67 2.04
C GLY A 230 7.70 -15.42 3.30
N TRP A 231 8.65 -16.02 4.03
CA TRP A 231 8.38 -16.72 5.28
C TRP A 231 7.95 -15.78 6.40
N LEU A 232 8.62 -14.63 6.53
CA LEU A 232 8.25 -13.61 7.51
C LEU A 232 6.86 -13.03 7.23
N MET A 233 6.58 -12.74 5.96
CA MET A 233 5.29 -12.24 5.48
C MET A 233 4.15 -13.22 5.77
N ILE A 234 4.30 -14.49 5.41
CA ILE A 234 3.27 -15.52 5.65
C ILE A 234 3.13 -15.79 7.16
N GLY A 235 4.26 -16.03 7.84
CA GLY A 235 4.30 -16.40 9.24
C GLY A 235 3.76 -15.31 10.17
N PHE A 236 4.22 -14.07 10.02
CA PHE A 236 3.83 -12.97 10.91
C PHE A 236 2.64 -12.16 10.39
N GLY A 237 2.42 -12.12 9.08
CA GLY A 237 1.29 -11.43 8.48
C GLY A 237 -0.03 -12.20 8.59
N PHE A 238 0.01 -13.54 8.50
CA PHE A 238 -1.21 -14.36 8.47
C PHE A 238 -1.21 -15.47 9.53
N GLY A 239 -0.09 -16.16 9.73
CA GLY A 239 0.00 -17.26 10.71
C GLY A 239 -0.12 -16.80 12.17
N LEU A 240 0.66 -15.79 12.55
CA LEU A 240 0.73 -15.28 13.92
C LEU A 240 -0.61 -14.79 14.48
N PRO A 241 -1.41 -13.96 13.78
CA PRO A 241 -2.68 -13.52 14.34
C PRO A 241 -3.67 -14.68 14.55
N GLY A 242 -3.69 -15.69 13.67
CA GLY A 242 -4.46 -16.91 13.89
C GLY A 242 -3.94 -17.72 15.08
N LEU A 243 -2.63 -17.86 15.22
CA LEU A 243 -2.01 -18.52 16.37
C LEU A 243 -2.34 -17.82 17.70
N ILE A 244 -2.25 -16.49 17.76
CA ILE A 244 -2.60 -15.72 18.97
C ILE A 244 -4.05 -15.95 19.35
N ALA A 245 -4.97 -15.81 18.39
CA ALA A 245 -6.40 -15.96 18.66
C ALA A 245 -6.77 -17.40 19.07
N TRP A 246 -6.11 -18.41 18.49
CA TRP A 246 -6.25 -19.79 18.91
C TRP A 246 -5.81 -20.00 20.36
N LEU A 247 -4.62 -19.55 20.72
CA LEU A 247 -4.06 -19.79 22.06
C LEU A 247 -4.79 -19.03 23.17
N LEU A 248 -5.32 -17.84 22.88
CA LEU A 248 -5.89 -16.96 23.91
C LEU A 248 -7.42 -17.06 24.04
N TRP A 249 -8.14 -17.33 22.95
CA TRP A 249 -9.61 -17.44 23.00
C TRP A 249 -10.19 -18.48 22.01
N ASN A 250 -9.36 -19.41 21.53
CA ASN A 250 -9.75 -20.54 20.69
C ASN A 250 -10.48 -20.16 19.37
N ASP A 251 -10.07 -19.07 18.74
CA ASP A 251 -10.64 -18.63 17.46
C ASP A 251 -9.55 -18.34 16.39
N PRO A 252 -8.85 -19.39 15.88
CA PRO A 252 -7.79 -19.22 14.89
C PRO A 252 -8.26 -18.49 13.63
N LEU A 253 -9.48 -18.76 13.18
CA LEU A 253 -10.00 -18.21 11.94
C LEU A 253 -10.37 -16.74 12.10
N GLY A 254 -10.96 -16.34 13.23
CA GLY A 254 -11.22 -14.95 13.54
C GLY A 254 -9.95 -14.11 13.67
N GLY A 255 -8.91 -14.68 14.29
CA GLY A 255 -7.58 -14.08 14.33
C GLY A 255 -6.99 -13.88 12.93
N LEU A 256 -7.02 -14.92 12.08
CA LEU A 256 -6.55 -14.85 10.70
C LEU A 256 -7.32 -13.81 9.86
N MET A 257 -8.64 -13.72 10.02
CA MET A 257 -9.46 -12.76 9.29
C MET A 257 -9.22 -11.33 9.75
N ALA A 258 -9.27 -11.07 11.05
CA ALA A 258 -9.14 -9.72 11.59
C ALA A 258 -7.68 -9.21 11.58
N GLY A 259 -6.75 -9.99 12.15
CA GLY A 259 -5.34 -9.63 12.25
C GLY A 259 -4.51 -9.93 11.00
N GLY A 260 -5.01 -10.80 10.11
CA GLY A 260 -4.44 -11.08 8.80
C GLY A 260 -5.11 -10.26 7.70
N PHE A 261 -6.12 -10.83 7.03
CA PHE A 261 -6.67 -10.30 5.78
C PHE A 261 -7.26 -8.89 5.89
N ILE A 262 -8.17 -8.63 6.84
CA ILE A 262 -8.80 -7.31 7.01
C ILE A 262 -7.74 -6.26 7.33
N ARG A 263 -6.86 -6.55 8.30
CA ARG A 263 -5.79 -5.63 8.70
C ARG A 263 -4.81 -5.36 7.56
N VAL A 264 -4.41 -6.34 6.74
CA VAL A 264 -3.56 -6.10 5.55
C VAL A 264 -4.22 -5.11 4.59
N VAL A 265 -5.52 -5.29 4.27
CA VAL A 265 -6.24 -4.40 3.36
C VAL A 265 -6.28 -2.97 3.91
N LEU A 266 -6.63 -2.82 5.19
CA LEU A 266 -6.64 -1.51 5.85
C LEU A 266 -5.26 -0.86 5.84
N GLU A 267 -4.21 -1.63 6.08
CA GLU A 267 -2.82 -1.17 6.12
C GLU A 267 -2.30 -0.77 4.73
N TRP A 268 -2.68 -1.49 3.69
CA TRP A 268 -2.41 -1.11 2.31
C TRP A 268 -3.07 0.22 1.96
N HIS A 269 -4.38 0.37 2.18
CA HIS A 269 -5.07 1.64 1.93
C HIS A 269 -4.52 2.78 2.79
N ALA A 270 -4.09 2.48 4.02
CA ALA A 270 -3.43 3.44 4.88
C ALA A 270 -2.14 3.99 4.25
N THR A 271 -1.25 3.12 3.79
CA THR A 271 -0.01 3.54 3.10
C THR A 271 -0.30 4.17 1.74
N TRP A 272 -1.21 3.62 0.96
CA TRP A 272 -1.57 4.14 -0.35
C TRP A 272 -2.22 5.53 -0.28
N CYS A 273 -2.92 5.85 0.81
CA CYS A 273 -3.41 7.20 1.08
C CYS A 273 -2.28 8.22 1.27
N ILE A 274 -1.11 7.80 1.76
CA ILE A 274 0.06 8.69 1.83
C ILE A 274 0.51 9.06 0.41
N ASN A 275 0.65 8.08 -0.47
CA ASN A 275 1.05 8.32 -1.86
C ASN A 275 0.02 9.16 -2.64
N SER A 276 -1.28 9.00 -2.34
CA SER A 276 -2.35 9.63 -3.13
C SER A 276 -2.99 10.84 -2.45
N VAL A 277 -3.67 10.64 -1.32
CA VAL A 277 -4.42 11.67 -0.61
C VAL A 277 -3.48 12.71 -0.02
N ALA A 278 -2.35 12.29 0.57
CA ALA A 278 -1.37 13.21 1.14
C ALA A 278 -0.54 13.96 0.09
N HIS A 279 -0.74 13.71 -1.20
CA HIS A 279 -0.20 14.53 -2.30
C HIS A 279 -1.27 15.40 -2.99
N LYS A 280 -2.52 15.39 -2.51
CA LYS A 280 -3.60 16.13 -3.17
C LYS A 280 -4.46 16.95 -2.20
N PHE A 281 -4.69 16.44 -0.99
CA PHE A 281 -5.63 17.02 -0.04
C PHE A 281 -4.95 17.34 1.29
N GLY A 282 -4.93 18.62 1.66
CA GLY A 282 -4.37 19.10 2.92
C GLY A 282 -3.76 20.50 2.78
N THR A 283 -2.69 20.74 3.54
CA THR A 283 -1.97 22.02 3.53
C THR A 283 -0.52 21.85 3.09
N ASN A 284 -0.01 22.77 2.27
CA ASN A 284 1.38 22.78 1.78
C ASN A 284 2.14 23.99 2.37
N PRO A 285 2.45 23.99 3.69
CA PRO A 285 3.06 25.15 4.35
C PRO A 285 4.47 25.49 3.84
N PHE A 286 5.19 24.54 3.22
CA PHE A 286 6.53 24.77 2.66
C PHE A 286 6.52 25.12 1.16
N ASN A 287 5.33 25.24 0.54
CA ASN A 287 5.15 25.53 -0.88
C ASN A 287 5.99 24.63 -1.80
N ARG A 288 5.96 23.32 -1.53
CA ARG A 288 6.67 22.28 -2.30
C ARG A 288 5.99 22.04 -3.65
N PRO A 289 6.75 21.91 -4.76
CA PRO A 289 6.21 21.58 -6.09
C PRO A 289 5.81 20.11 -6.26
N ASP A 290 6.24 19.21 -5.38
CA ASP A 290 5.91 17.77 -5.37
C ASP A 290 4.46 17.45 -4.91
N GLN A 291 3.68 18.49 -4.67
CA GLN A 291 2.28 18.42 -4.22
C GLN A 291 2.06 17.78 -2.84
N SER A 292 3.11 17.41 -2.11
CA SER A 292 2.99 16.88 -0.74
C SER A 292 2.19 17.83 0.18
N GLN A 293 1.33 17.24 1.01
CA GLN A 293 0.39 17.93 1.89
C GLN A 293 0.48 17.40 3.32
N ASN A 294 0.23 18.27 4.28
CA ASN A 294 -0.08 17.90 5.65
C ASN A 294 -1.60 17.73 5.80
N SER A 295 -2.06 16.57 6.27
CA SER A 295 -3.49 16.26 6.42
C SER A 295 -3.84 15.76 7.83
N PHE A 296 -4.63 16.55 8.56
CA PHE A 296 -5.15 16.15 9.87
C PHE A 296 -6.22 15.05 9.78
N ILE A 297 -7.00 15.01 8.69
CA ILE A 297 -8.01 13.95 8.49
C ILE A 297 -7.31 12.60 8.32
N LEU A 298 -6.25 12.54 7.50
CA LEU A 298 -5.45 11.32 7.39
C LEU A 298 -4.79 10.95 8.72
N CYS A 299 -4.41 11.94 9.54
CA CYS A 299 -3.90 11.67 10.89
C CYS A 299 -4.85 10.80 11.71
N ILE A 300 -6.14 11.11 11.70
CA ILE A 300 -7.16 10.37 12.44
C ILE A 300 -7.38 8.98 11.82
N VAL A 301 -7.57 8.93 10.49
CA VAL A 301 -7.88 7.68 9.77
C VAL A 301 -6.73 6.67 9.87
N LEU A 302 -5.49 7.15 9.93
CA LEU A 302 -4.29 6.32 10.00
C LEU A 302 -3.80 6.09 11.44
N LEU A 303 -4.66 6.29 12.44
CA LEU A 303 -4.35 6.10 13.86
C LEU A 303 -3.04 6.80 14.29
N PHE A 304 -2.82 8.00 13.77
CA PHE A 304 -1.75 8.91 14.16
C PHE A 304 -0.32 8.41 13.87
N LEU A 305 -0.13 7.47 12.94
CA LEU A 305 1.17 6.84 12.62
C LEU A 305 2.29 7.79 12.14
N GLY A 306 2.01 9.07 11.90
CA GLY A 306 3.03 10.11 11.68
C GLY A 306 3.13 10.61 10.23
N GLU A 307 2.84 9.73 9.27
CA GLU A 307 3.17 9.91 7.85
C GLU A 307 2.33 10.95 7.11
N MET A 308 1.16 11.27 7.65
CA MET A 308 0.22 12.26 7.13
C MET A 308 0.70 13.71 7.23
N TRP A 309 1.78 13.98 7.97
CA TRP A 309 2.50 15.25 7.92
C TRP A 309 3.48 15.25 6.76
N HIS A 310 2.95 15.00 5.56
CA HIS A 310 3.75 14.60 4.41
C HIS A 310 4.54 15.78 3.84
N ASN A 311 3.98 16.98 3.82
CA ASN A 311 4.71 18.18 3.40
C ASN A 311 5.89 18.51 4.34
N ASN A 312 5.71 18.31 5.65
CA ASN A 312 6.80 18.44 6.61
C ASN A 312 7.92 17.43 6.32
N HIS A 313 7.54 16.19 6.05
CA HIS A 313 8.44 15.10 5.72
C HIS A 313 9.23 15.39 4.44
N HIS A 314 8.57 15.78 3.35
CA HIS A 314 9.25 16.09 2.08
C HIS A 314 10.21 17.29 2.16
N GLU A 315 9.95 18.29 3.01
CA GLU A 315 10.90 19.39 3.22
C GLU A 315 12.11 18.97 4.07
N PHE A 316 11.93 18.08 5.05
CA PHE A 316 13.01 17.61 5.93
C PHE A 316 13.05 16.08 6.11
N PRO A 317 13.33 15.29 5.04
CA PRO A 317 13.20 13.83 5.10
C PRO A 317 14.05 13.14 6.19
N PRO A 318 15.27 13.60 6.50
CA PRO A 318 16.08 12.99 7.56
C PRO A 318 15.60 13.29 9.00
N ASP A 319 14.62 14.16 9.23
CA ASP A 319 14.10 14.38 10.59
C ASP A 319 13.35 13.11 11.05
N TYR A 320 13.63 12.61 12.26
CA TYR A 320 12.90 11.43 12.77
C TYR A 320 11.42 11.73 13.04
N ARG A 321 11.02 13.00 12.99
CA ARG A 321 9.66 13.48 13.20
C ARG A 321 9.08 13.94 11.87
N SER A 322 7.86 13.51 11.59
CA SER A 322 7.04 14.10 10.54
C SER A 322 6.19 15.23 11.12
N GLY A 323 5.71 15.09 12.36
CA GLY A 323 4.97 16.15 13.07
C GLY A 323 5.88 17.10 13.86
N PHE A 324 5.97 18.38 13.44
CA PHE A 324 6.81 19.40 14.09
C PHE A 324 6.12 20.17 15.22
N SER A 325 4.80 20.31 15.14
CA SER A 325 3.98 21.01 16.16
C SER A 325 3.45 20.04 17.22
N TRP A 326 3.03 20.57 18.37
CA TRP A 326 2.49 19.75 19.47
C TRP A 326 1.17 19.04 19.10
N TRP A 327 0.33 19.69 18.29
CA TRP A 327 -0.92 19.14 17.78
C TRP A 327 -0.73 18.18 16.60
N GLN A 328 0.48 18.11 16.03
CA GLN A 328 0.82 17.17 14.97
C GLN A 328 1.17 15.81 15.59
N PHE A 329 0.11 15.05 15.90
CA PHE A 329 0.20 13.71 16.46
C PHE A 329 1.01 12.80 15.53
N ASP A 330 1.97 12.08 16.09
CA ASP A 330 2.94 11.25 15.35
C ASP A 330 3.43 10.19 16.34
N SER A 331 2.72 9.06 16.37
CA SER A 331 2.99 7.95 17.29
C SER A 331 4.35 7.32 17.03
N THR A 332 4.77 7.26 15.76
CA THR A 332 6.11 6.80 15.37
C THR A 332 7.21 7.67 15.98
N LYS A 333 7.05 9.00 16.00
CA LYS A 333 7.98 9.90 16.70
C LYS A 333 8.06 9.56 18.18
N TRP A 334 6.93 9.32 18.84
CA TRP A 334 6.92 9.00 20.28
C TRP A 334 7.48 7.63 20.57
N LEU A 335 7.25 6.63 19.70
CA LEU A 335 7.87 5.32 19.80
C LEU A 335 9.40 5.44 19.75
N ILE A 336 9.94 6.11 18.71
CA ILE A 336 11.39 6.31 18.54
C ILE A 336 11.97 7.10 19.71
N TRP A 337 11.30 8.18 20.13
CA TRP A 337 11.74 8.99 21.27
C TRP A 337 11.73 8.21 22.58
N THR A 338 10.69 7.42 22.84
CA THR A 338 10.58 6.59 24.05
C THR A 338 11.69 5.55 24.08
N MET A 339 11.94 4.85 22.97
CA MET A 339 13.09 3.94 22.84
C MET A 339 14.42 4.63 23.15
N SER A 340 14.60 5.90 22.76
CA SER A 340 15.82 6.65 23.05
C SER A 340 16.03 6.93 24.54
N LYS A 341 14.93 7.04 25.30
CA LYS A 341 14.99 7.20 26.77
C LYS A 341 15.49 5.97 27.48
N PHE A 342 15.29 4.80 26.89
CA PHE A 342 15.82 3.52 27.39
C PHE A 342 17.16 3.15 26.76
N GLY A 343 17.79 4.04 25.98
CA GLY A 343 19.06 3.75 25.30
C GLY A 343 18.95 2.76 24.14
N LEU A 344 17.72 2.44 23.69
CA LEU A 344 17.47 1.49 22.61
C LEU A 344 17.68 2.10 21.22
N THR A 345 17.53 3.43 21.11
CA THR A 345 17.82 4.21 19.90
C THR A 345 18.70 5.41 20.22
N TRP A 346 19.54 5.81 19.27
CA TRP A 346 20.46 6.95 19.41
C TRP A 346 20.64 7.69 18.09
N ASP A 347 21.35 8.83 18.12
CA ASP A 347 21.61 9.66 16.93
C ASP A 347 20.32 10.12 16.21
N LEU A 348 19.31 10.49 17.00
CA LEU A 348 18.01 10.96 16.50
C LEU A 348 18.20 12.30 15.78
N LYS A 349 18.11 12.28 14.45
CA LYS A 349 18.23 13.47 13.61
C LYS A 349 17.02 14.37 13.77
N LYS A 350 17.25 15.59 14.26
CA LYS A 350 16.19 16.57 14.56
C LYS A 350 16.51 17.90 13.89
N THR A 351 15.65 18.33 12.98
CA THR A 351 15.75 19.65 12.36
C THR A 351 15.51 20.73 13.41
N PRO A 352 16.43 21.70 13.58
CA PRO A 352 16.30 22.72 14.59
C PRO A 352 15.17 23.69 14.23
N ARG A 353 14.47 24.20 15.26
CA ARG A 353 13.26 25.04 15.09
C ARG A 353 13.51 26.28 14.22
N TRP A 354 14.69 26.89 14.31
CA TRP A 354 15.02 28.07 13.49
C TRP A 354 15.08 27.73 11.99
N LYS A 355 15.56 26.53 11.62
CA LYS A 355 15.62 26.09 10.21
C LYS A 355 14.22 25.84 9.64
N ILE A 356 13.33 25.25 10.45
CA ILE A 356 11.91 25.07 10.12
C ILE A 356 11.24 26.45 9.91
N LYS A 357 11.39 27.37 10.88
CA LYS A 357 10.83 28.74 10.77
C LYS A 357 11.35 29.47 9.53
N ARG A 358 12.65 29.32 9.22
CA ARG A 358 13.28 29.92 8.05
C ARG A 358 12.68 29.37 6.74
N ALA A 359 12.46 28.06 6.64
CA ALA A 359 11.83 27.45 5.47
C ALA A 359 10.38 27.91 5.28
N LEU A 360 9.61 28.02 6.37
CA LEU A 360 8.25 28.57 6.33
C LEU A 360 8.20 30.03 5.86
N LYS A 361 9.14 30.88 6.33
CA LYS A 361 9.25 32.27 5.87
C LYS A 361 9.59 32.33 4.38
N ARG A 362 10.54 31.51 3.92
CA ARG A 362 10.91 31.38 2.50
C ARG A 362 9.70 31.00 1.64
N ALA A 363 8.93 30.00 2.07
CA ALA A 363 7.74 29.53 1.35
C ALA A 363 6.67 30.62 1.18
N LYS A 364 6.57 31.55 2.14
CA LYS A 364 5.65 32.70 2.12
C LYS A 364 6.18 33.92 1.38
N GLY A 365 7.37 33.85 0.78
CA GLY A 365 8.00 35.00 0.10
C GLY A 365 8.40 36.14 1.05
N GLN A 366 8.54 35.88 2.35
CA GLN A 366 8.94 36.89 3.33
C GLN A 366 10.46 37.06 3.32
N SER A 367 10.95 38.30 3.29
CA SER A 367 12.39 38.60 3.32
C SER A 367 13.03 38.05 4.60
N LEU A 368 14.18 37.38 4.42
CA LEU A 368 14.98 36.90 5.52
C LEU A 368 15.80 38.07 6.06
N SER A 369 15.28 38.81 7.05
CA SER A 369 16.15 39.66 7.86
C SER A 369 17.08 38.73 8.64
N LEU A 370 18.31 38.59 8.13
CA LEU A 370 19.43 38.03 8.87
C LEU A 370 19.77 39.06 9.94
N GLY A 371 19.14 38.95 11.10
CA GLY A 371 19.67 39.56 12.31
C GLY A 371 20.96 38.81 12.64
N CYS A 372 22.10 39.44 12.32
CA CYS A 372 23.40 39.11 12.90
C CYS A 372 23.35 39.29 14.42
#